data_AF-M0BVP2-F1
#
_entry.id   AF-M0BVP2-F1
#
_cell.length_a   1.000
_cell.length_b   1.000
_cell.length_c   1.000
_cell.angle_alpha   90.00
_cell.angle_beta   90.00
_cell.angle_gamma   90.00
#
_symmetry.space_group_name_H-M   'P 1'
#
loop_
_entity.id
_entity.type
_entity.pdbx_description
1 polymer ?
#
loop_
_entity_poly.entity_id
_entity_poly.type
_entity_poly.pdbx_seq_one_letter_code
_entity_poly.pdbx_strand_id
1 'polypeptide(L)'
;MRIRQLQWGDRGISIVIGTVLLVGIVTITMAILATAILGTDLIDRSPEADIVYEEDQNGTVLIALADARGLSAGNTELQLRGEGSCGSWDGDGTLGKGSITLLEGSDCPDSLEEGDVIQVIGSDTLIDTYELRGPFADFGCEAYESELKNGDPIIIEDGDTVACDFTDDGSRLPNDIRVRDGGTLIGNINTSGVLEITDATVDGNVDSLDGFDLKVGSVVDGDVTADVKNVYLRDGSDVEGSIESLDSGKDVYLEVGSTESSTIGGDVMSERHVIIKDSNTVEGNVIADDEVQLKKNAIVEGDVLEGEITECGSGAEINGEPCHEHENYTGS
;
A
#
# COMPACT_ATOMS: atom_id res chain seq x y z
N MET A 1 -106.40 -5.21 -40.36
CA MET A 1 -105.37 -6.26 -40.09
C MET A 1 -104.31 -6.20 -41.18
N ARG A 2 -103.10 -5.78 -40.83
CA ARG A 2 -101.89 -5.89 -41.67
C ARG A 2 -100.79 -6.43 -40.78
N ILE A 3 -100.44 -7.70 -40.99
CA ILE A 3 -99.31 -8.36 -40.33
C ILE A 3 -98.06 -7.88 -41.06
N ARG A 4 -97.21 -7.10 -40.37
CA ARG A 4 -95.87 -6.74 -40.86
C ARG A 4 -94.92 -7.88 -40.54
N GLN A 5 -94.34 -8.46 -41.58
CA GLN A 5 -93.27 -9.44 -41.52
C GLN A 5 -92.00 -8.80 -40.92
N LEU A 6 -91.41 -9.46 -39.92
CA LEU A 6 -90.06 -9.20 -39.43
C LEU A 6 -89.08 -9.89 -40.38
N GLN A 7 -88.37 -9.09 -41.19
CA GLN A 7 -87.20 -9.57 -41.93
C GLN A 7 -86.06 -9.85 -40.94
N TRP A 8 -85.75 -11.12 -40.76
CA TRP A 8 -84.45 -11.56 -40.25
C TRP A 8 -83.44 -11.44 -41.38
N GLY A 9 -82.49 -10.53 -41.23
CA GLY A 9 -81.47 -10.26 -42.23
C GLY A 9 -80.18 -9.71 -41.64
N ASP A 10 -79.75 -10.23 -40.48
CA ASP A 10 -78.43 -9.95 -39.90
C ASP A 10 -77.74 -11.26 -39.52
N ARG A 11 -77.18 -11.93 -40.53
CA ARG A 11 -76.20 -13.01 -40.34
C ARG A 11 -75.15 -12.88 -41.43
N GLY A 12 -73.98 -12.36 -41.09
CA GLY A 12 -72.84 -12.45 -42.02
C GLY A 12 -71.61 -11.57 -41.79
N ILE A 13 -71.61 -10.60 -40.86
CA ILE A 13 -70.45 -9.67 -40.71
C ILE A 13 -69.73 -9.83 -39.34
N SER A 14 -70.03 -10.87 -38.55
CA SER A 14 -69.59 -10.89 -37.15
C SER A 14 -68.22 -11.53 -36.87
N ILE A 15 -67.67 -12.36 -37.77
CA ILE A 15 -66.41 -13.07 -37.47
C ILE A 15 -65.20 -12.21 -37.81
N VAL A 16 -65.19 -11.58 -38.99
CA VAL A 16 -64.02 -10.81 -39.47
C VAL A 16 -63.80 -9.54 -38.63
N ILE A 17 -64.88 -8.85 -38.23
CA ILE A 17 -64.77 -7.68 -37.34
C ILE A 17 -64.27 -8.10 -35.95
N GLY A 18 -64.72 -9.25 -35.45
CA GLY A 18 -64.28 -9.79 -34.16
C GLY A 18 -62.79 -10.12 -34.13
N THR A 19 -62.24 -10.76 -35.17
CA THR A 19 -60.81 -11.10 -35.22
C THR A 19 -59.92 -9.87 -35.38
N VAL A 20 -60.30 -8.89 -36.20
CA VAL A 20 -59.51 -7.65 -36.33
C VAL A 20 -59.47 -6.88 -35.01
N LEU A 21 -60.61 -6.81 -34.31
CA LEU A 21 -60.69 -6.14 -33.02
C LEU A 21 -59.86 -6.87 -31.95
N LEU A 22 -59.89 -8.22 -31.93
CA LEU A 22 -59.09 -9.02 -31.00
C LEU A 22 -57.59 -8.83 -31.23
N VAL A 23 -57.14 -8.87 -32.50
CA VAL A 23 -55.72 -8.65 -32.84
C VAL A 23 -55.29 -7.24 -32.43
N GLY A 24 -56.13 -6.22 -32.64
CA GLY A 24 -55.84 -4.85 -32.22
C GLY A 24 -55.70 -4.70 -30.70
N ILE A 25 -56.55 -5.36 -29.91
CA ILE A 25 -56.42 -5.35 -28.45
C ILE A 25 -55.12 -6.03 -28.02
N VAL A 26 -54.80 -7.19 -28.60
CA VAL A 26 -53.58 -7.94 -28.25
C VAL A 26 -52.33 -7.12 -28.56
N THR A 27 -52.25 -6.49 -29.73
CA THR A 27 -51.07 -5.67 -30.09
C THR A 27 -50.94 -4.44 -29.21
N ILE A 28 -52.03 -3.78 -28.84
CA ILE A 28 -52.00 -2.63 -27.92
C ILE A 28 -51.59 -3.09 -26.52
N THR A 29 -52.11 -4.21 -26.01
CA THR A 29 -51.71 -4.73 -24.69
C THR A 29 -50.25 -5.17 -24.66
N MET A 30 -49.73 -5.81 -25.71
CA MET A 30 -48.31 -6.13 -25.82
C MET A 30 -47.43 -4.89 -25.94
N ALA A 31 -47.87 -3.84 -26.65
CA ALA A 31 -47.15 -2.58 -26.72
C ALA A 31 -47.08 -1.89 -25.35
N ILE A 32 -48.17 -1.88 -24.58
CA ILE A 32 -48.20 -1.33 -23.22
C ILE A 32 -47.28 -2.12 -22.28
N LEU A 33 -47.31 -3.46 -22.37
CA LEU A 33 -46.39 -4.34 -21.63
C LEU A 33 -44.93 -4.11 -22.03
N ALA A 34 -44.64 -3.97 -23.32
CA ALA A 34 -43.29 -3.69 -23.80
C ALA A 34 -42.80 -2.32 -23.31
N THR A 35 -43.66 -1.30 -23.32
CA THR A 35 -43.30 0.02 -22.74
C THR A 35 -43.19 -0.02 -21.22
N ALA A 36 -43.93 -0.89 -20.54
CA ALA A 36 -43.77 -1.06 -19.10
C ALA A 36 -42.45 -1.78 -18.77
N ILE A 37 -42.07 -2.79 -19.55
CA ILE A 37 -40.83 -3.58 -19.32
C ILE A 37 -39.58 -2.81 -19.77
N LEU A 38 -39.65 -2.04 -20.86
CA LEU A 38 -38.54 -1.24 -21.37
C LEU A 38 -38.50 0.18 -20.77
N GLY A 39 -39.63 0.67 -20.23
CA GLY A 39 -39.72 1.95 -19.53
C GLY A 39 -39.41 1.85 -18.03
N THR A 40 -39.27 0.64 -17.48
CA THR A 40 -38.73 0.42 -16.14
C THR A 40 -37.21 0.45 -16.12
N ASP A 41 -36.61 1.56 -16.58
CA ASP A 41 -35.40 2.08 -15.90
C ASP A 41 -35.73 2.55 -14.46
N LEU A 42 -36.97 2.31 -14.00
CA LEU A 42 -37.45 2.32 -12.61
C LEU A 42 -37.10 1.04 -11.82
N ILE A 43 -36.30 0.12 -12.35
CA ILE A 43 -35.60 -0.82 -11.47
C ILE A 43 -34.59 0.06 -10.75
N ASP A 44 -34.87 0.39 -9.48
CA ASP A 44 -33.92 1.01 -8.55
C ASP A 44 -32.60 0.26 -8.70
N ARG A 45 -31.69 0.82 -9.51
CA ARG A 45 -30.34 0.29 -9.56
C ARG A 45 -29.79 0.63 -8.20
N SER A 46 -29.29 -0.38 -7.50
CA SER A 46 -28.58 -0.16 -6.25
C SER A 46 -27.59 0.98 -6.48
N PRO A 47 -27.55 1.98 -5.58
CA PRO A 47 -26.60 3.07 -5.70
C PRO A 47 -25.19 2.49 -5.86
N GLU A 48 -24.46 3.04 -6.82
CA GLU A 48 -23.08 2.67 -7.11
C GLU A 48 -22.22 3.93 -6.98
N ALA A 49 -21.08 3.81 -6.29
CA ALA A 49 -20.08 4.85 -6.25
C ALA A 49 -18.68 4.27 -6.20
N ASP A 50 -17.74 5.05 -6.69
CA ASP A 50 -16.30 4.84 -6.56
C ASP A 50 -15.79 5.94 -5.63
N ILE A 51 -15.23 5.55 -4.49
CA ILE A 51 -14.90 6.45 -3.37
C ILE A 51 -13.39 6.44 -3.15
N VAL A 52 -12.84 7.62 -2.93
CA VAL A 52 -11.44 7.83 -2.57
C VAL A 52 -11.40 8.43 -1.17
N TYR A 53 -10.51 7.90 -0.34
CA TYR A 53 -10.29 8.32 1.03
C TYR A 53 -8.90 8.92 1.16
N GLU A 54 -8.80 10.04 1.85
CA GLU A 54 -7.54 10.70 2.19
C GLU A 54 -7.60 11.10 3.66
N GLU A 55 -6.71 10.54 4.48
CA GLU A 55 -6.58 10.88 5.91
C GLU A 55 -5.61 12.05 6.08
N ASP A 56 -6.00 13.07 6.84
CA ASP A 56 -5.12 14.19 7.23
C ASP A 56 -4.50 13.93 8.62
N GLN A 57 -3.39 14.61 8.91
CA GLN A 57 -2.61 14.53 10.16
C GLN A 57 -3.42 14.88 11.41
N ASN A 58 -4.57 15.53 11.25
CA ASN A 58 -5.45 15.91 12.35
C ASN A 58 -6.50 14.85 12.70
N GLY A 59 -6.44 13.66 12.07
CA GLY A 59 -7.47 12.62 12.22
C GLY A 59 -8.79 12.97 11.51
N THR A 60 -8.71 13.81 10.47
CA THR A 60 -9.83 14.13 9.59
C THR A 60 -9.73 13.26 8.35
N VAL A 61 -10.85 12.67 7.92
CA VAL A 61 -10.90 11.90 6.67
C VAL A 61 -11.63 12.71 5.61
N LEU A 62 -10.94 13.02 4.51
CA LEU A 62 -11.55 13.53 3.29
C LEU A 62 -12.05 12.36 2.46
N ILE A 63 -13.36 12.36 2.20
CA ILE A 63 -14.03 11.33 1.41
C ILE A 63 -14.53 11.99 0.11
N ALA A 64 -14.03 11.52 -1.03
CA ALA A 64 -14.33 12.06 -2.35
C ALA A 64 -14.95 11.02 -3.28
N LEU A 65 -15.95 11.42 -4.07
CA LEU A 65 -16.57 10.54 -5.08
C LEU A 65 -15.84 10.67 -6.42
N ALA A 66 -15.17 9.61 -6.85
CA ALA A 66 -14.57 9.52 -8.18
C ALA A 66 -15.63 9.32 -9.28
N ASP A 67 -16.69 8.57 -8.96
CA ASP A 67 -17.93 8.44 -9.73
C ASP A 67 -19.08 8.09 -8.78
N ALA A 68 -20.31 8.47 -9.11
CA ALA A 68 -21.49 8.16 -8.28
C ALA A 68 -22.79 8.21 -9.08
N ARG A 69 -23.70 7.28 -8.78
CA ARG A 69 -25.05 7.21 -9.37
C ARG A 69 -26.08 6.86 -8.32
N GLY A 70 -27.19 7.60 -8.33
CA GLY A 70 -28.33 7.34 -7.44
C GLY A 70 -28.09 7.72 -5.98
N LEU A 71 -27.02 8.47 -5.69
CA LEU A 71 -26.74 9.00 -4.35
C LEU A 71 -27.26 10.42 -4.19
N SER A 72 -27.67 10.76 -2.98
CA SER A 72 -28.08 12.10 -2.59
C SER A 72 -27.60 12.40 -1.18
N ALA A 73 -27.15 13.63 -0.93
CA ALA A 73 -26.52 14.01 0.33
C ALA A 73 -27.35 13.59 1.56
N GLY A 74 -28.65 13.88 1.56
CA GLY A 74 -29.55 13.55 2.67
C GLY A 74 -29.91 12.07 2.85
N ASN A 75 -29.50 11.18 1.93
CA ASN A 75 -29.70 9.72 2.04
C ASN A 75 -28.37 8.96 2.01
N THR A 76 -27.24 9.66 2.08
CA THR A 76 -25.91 9.05 2.21
C THR A 76 -25.40 9.36 3.60
N GLU A 77 -25.28 8.32 4.41
CA GLU A 77 -24.85 8.38 5.80
C GLU A 77 -23.43 7.83 5.93
N LEU A 78 -22.64 8.46 6.80
CA LEU A 78 -21.34 7.97 7.24
C LEU A 78 -21.55 7.30 8.59
N GLN A 79 -21.07 6.06 8.76
CA GLN A 79 -21.18 5.33 10.02
C GLN A 79 -19.85 4.74 10.43
N LEU A 80 -19.62 4.63 11.73
CA LEU A 80 -18.51 3.89 12.32
C LEU A 80 -19.00 2.47 12.67
N ARG A 81 -18.30 1.45 12.16
CA ARG A 81 -18.75 0.05 12.23
C ARG A 81 -18.88 -0.42 13.68
N GLY A 82 -20.12 -0.51 14.14
CA GLY A 82 -20.47 -1.00 15.48
C GLY A 82 -20.75 0.09 16.50
N GLU A 83 -20.49 1.35 16.17
CA GLU A 83 -20.54 2.48 17.12
C GLU A 83 -21.61 3.51 16.77
N GLY A 84 -21.98 3.61 15.48
CA GLY A 84 -23.18 4.33 15.05
C GLY A 84 -22.91 5.36 13.96
N SER A 85 -23.81 6.33 13.86
CA SER A 85 -23.78 7.36 12.81
C SER A 85 -22.77 8.45 13.11
N CYS A 86 -21.95 8.76 12.10
CA CYS A 86 -21.05 9.90 12.07
C CYS A 86 -21.61 11.11 11.29
N GLY A 87 -22.91 11.08 10.95
CA GLY A 87 -23.57 12.14 10.18
C GLY A 87 -23.87 11.77 8.74
N SER A 88 -24.33 12.76 7.97
CA SER A 88 -24.68 12.59 6.55
C SER A 88 -23.68 13.31 5.67
N TRP A 89 -23.60 12.91 4.40
CA TRP A 89 -22.72 13.53 3.43
C TRP A 89 -22.98 15.05 3.33
N ASP A 90 -21.92 15.85 3.37
CA ASP A 90 -22.02 17.30 3.31
C ASP A 90 -22.61 17.82 1.99
N GLY A 91 -23.61 18.69 2.10
CA GLY A 91 -24.23 19.39 0.97
C GLY A 91 -25.71 19.08 0.76
N ASP A 92 -26.23 19.40 -0.43
CA ASP A 92 -27.62 19.18 -0.80
C ASP A 92 -27.77 18.55 -2.20
N GLY A 93 -28.90 17.90 -2.40
CA GLY A 93 -29.26 17.32 -3.71
C GLY A 93 -28.53 16.01 -4.04
N THR A 94 -28.33 15.79 -5.34
CA THR A 94 -27.74 14.56 -5.89
C THR A 94 -26.21 14.64 -5.84
N LEU A 95 -25.57 13.58 -5.34
CA LEU A 95 -24.12 13.47 -5.31
C LEU A 95 -23.61 12.95 -6.66
N GLY A 96 -22.43 13.44 -7.06
CA GLY A 96 -21.80 13.06 -8.32
C GLY A 96 -20.29 13.11 -8.22
N LYS A 97 -19.62 12.87 -9.35
CA LYS A 97 -18.16 12.98 -9.45
C LYS A 97 -17.66 14.33 -8.92
N GLY A 98 -16.70 14.29 -8.00
CA GLY A 98 -16.08 15.45 -7.37
C GLY A 98 -16.83 15.99 -6.16
N SER A 99 -17.94 15.38 -5.75
CA SER A 99 -18.51 15.63 -4.41
C SER A 99 -17.50 15.18 -3.36
N ILE A 100 -17.33 16.00 -2.32
CA ILE A 100 -16.46 15.75 -1.19
C ILE A 100 -17.24 15.93 0.11
N THR A 101 -16.84 15.21 1.15
CA THR A 101 -17.28 15.43 2.53
C THR A 101 -16.07 15.26 3.43
N LEU A 102 -16.04 16.01 4.53
CA LEU A 102 -15.02 15.86 5.56
C LEU A 102 -15.66 15.12 6.73
N LEU A 103 -14.93 14.17 7.30
CA LEU A 103 -15.32 13.49 8.51
C LEU A 103 -14.29 13.82 9.59
N GLU A 104 -14.68 14.60 10.59
CA GLU A 104 -13.85 14.93 11.73
C GLU A 104 -14.15 13.96 12.89
N GLY A 105 -13.18 13.72 13.77
CA GLY A 105 -13.37 12.82 14.92
C GLY A 105 -14.52 13.22 15.87
N SER A 106 -14.95 14.49 15.86
CA SER A 106 -16.11 14.95 16.62
C SER A 106 -17.47 14.66 15.97
N ASP A 107 -17.48 14.24 14.71
CA ASP A 107 -18.73 13.94 13.99
C ASP A 107 -19.24 12.54 14.34
N CYS A 108 -18.35 11.64 14.78
CA CYS A 108 -18.67 10.29 15.22
C CYS A 108 -19.03 10.22 16.72
N PRO A 109 -19.75 9.16 17.16
CA PRO A 109 -20.10 8.97 18.57
C PRO A 109 -18.89 8.79 19.49
N ASP A 110 -17.84 8.16 18.95
CA ASP A 110 -16.55 7.96 19.57
C ASP A 110 -15.48 8.60 18.66
N SER A 111 -14.31 8.90 19.23
CA SER A 111 -13.19 9.44 18.45
C SER A 111 -12.71 8.40 17.44
N LEU A 112 -12.39 8.85 16.23
CA LEU A 112 -11.80 8.00 15.20
C LEU A 112 -10.41 7.51 15.65
N GLU A 113 -10.25 6.19 15.77
CA GLU A 113 -9.00 5.52 16.15
C GLU A 113 -8.47 4.64 14.99
N GLU A 114 -7.20 4.21 15.07
CA GLU A 114 -6.65 3.26 14.10
C GLU A 114 -7.41 1.91 14.14
N GLY A 115 -7.68 1.33 12.96
CA GLY A 115 -8.40 0.07 12.81
C GLY A 115 -9.93 0.21 12.85
N ASP A 116 -10.43 1.41 13.12
CA ASP A 116 -11.84 1.71 12.97
C ASP A 116 -12.30 1.58 11.52
N VAL A 117 -13.54 1.18 11.29
CA VAL A 117 -14.06 1.00 9.91
C VAL A 117 -15.19 1.99 9.64
N ILE A 118 -14.91 2.98 8.81
CA ILE A 118 -15.88 3.92 8.26
C ILE A 118 -16.70 3.21 7.19
N GLN A 119 -18.03 3.38 7.23
CA GLN A 119 -18.98 2.81 6.29
C GLN A 119 -19.73 3.95 5.60
N VAL A 120 -19.74 3.94 4.27
CA VAL A 120 -20.58 4.84 3.47
C VAL A 120 -21.85 4.09 3.10
N ILE A 121 -22.99 4.53 3.64
CA ILE A 121 -24.28 3.85 3.50
C ILE A 121 -25.22 4.77 2.71
N GLY A 122 -25.60 4.36 1.49
CA GLY A 122 -26.69 4.99 0.74
C GLY A 122 -28.05 4.54 1.28
N SER A 123 -29.16 4.81 0.57
CA SER A 123 -30.54 4.42 0.93
C SER A 123 -30.70 2.94 1.40
N ASP A 124 -30.33 2.65 2.64
CA ASP A 124 -30.20 1.34 3.27
C ASP A 124 -29.22 0.34 2.60
N THR A 125 -28.27 0.81 1.79
CA THR A 125 -27.28 -0.06 1.11
C THR A 125 -25.86 0.37 1.45
N LEU A 126 -25.05 -0.56 1.95
CA LEU A 126 -23.61 -0.33 2.11
C LEU A 126 -22.98 -0.13 0.73
N ILE A 127 -22.37 1.03 0.53
CA ILE A 127 -21.71 1.41 -0.72
C ILE A 127 -20.25 0.99 -0.67
N ASP A 128 -19.55 1.42 0.39
CA ASP A 128 -18.14 1.17 0.57
C ASP A 128 -17.76 1.18 2.06
N THR A 129 -16.58 0.62 2.36
CA THR A 129 -15.99 0.62 3.69
C THR A 129 -14.51 0.98 3.62
N TYR A 130 -14.07 1.78 4.57
CA TYR A 130 -12.68 2.17 4.72
C TYR A 130 -12.22 1.89 6.14
N GLU A 131 -11.17 1.09 6.28
CA GLU A 131 -10.50 0.89 7.55
C GLU A 131 -9.50 2.04 7.73
N LEU A 132 -9.76 2.85 8.75
CA LEU A 132 -8.87 3.91 9.19
C LEU A 132 -7.52 3.29 9.47
N ARG A 133 -6.51 3.83 8.82
CA ARG A 133 -5.12 3.47 9.11
C ARG A 133 -4.60 4.24 10.32
N GLY A 134 -5.44 5.10 10.90
CA GLY A 134 -5.00 6.06 11.92
C GLY A 134 -4.24 7.21 11.26
N PRO A 135 -3.93 8.27 12.01
CA PRO A 135 -3.03 9.29 11.50
C PRO A 135 -1.70 8.61 11.11
N PHE A 136 -1.41 8.48 9.82
CA PHE A 136 -0.06 8.18 9.35
C PHE A 136 0.85 9.36 9.68
N ALA A 137 1.24 9.49 10.95
CA ALA A 137 2.29 10.31 11.54
C ALA A 137 1.92 10.56 13.00
N ASP A 138 2.23 9.66 13.93
CA ASP A 138 2.07 10.01 15.34
C ASP A 138 3.14 11.03 15.80
N PHE A 139 4.14 11.31 14.96
CA PHE A 139 5.01 12.48 15.11
C PHE A 139 5.44 13.00 13.73
N GLY A 140 4.94 14.18 13.31
CA GLY A 140 5.75 15.01 12.41
C GLY A 140 7.05 15.42 13.13
N CYS A 141 8.11 15.81 12.40
CA CYS A 141 9.42 16.19 12.99
C CYS A 141 9.28 17.04 14.26
N GLU A 142 8.29 17.95 14.27
CA GLU A 142 8.04 18.93 15.32
C GLU A 142 7.86 18.32 16.71
N ALA A 143 7.27 17.13 16.81
CA ALA A 143 7.01 16.50 18.09
C ALA A 143 8.29 15.85 18.67
N TYR A 144 9.16 15.27 17.83
CA TYR A 144 10.52 14.88 18.22
C TYR A 144 11.45 16.10 18.44
N GLU A 145 11.34 17.16 17.64
CA GLU A 145 12.15 18.39 17.77
C GLU A 145 12.00 19.05 19.16
N SER A 146 10.84 18.90 19.80
CA SER A 146 10.57 19.48 21.11
C SER A 146 11.12 18.64 22.29
N GLU A 147 11.28 17.33 22.09
CA GLU A 147 11.71 16.37 23.12
C GLU A 147 13.20 16.01 23.01
N LEU A 148 13.82 16.21 21.85
CA LEU A 148 15.25 15.99 21.63
C LEU A 148 16.09 16.98 22.42
N LYS A 149 16.50 16.58 23.62
CA LYS A 149 17.63 17.20 24.30
C LYS A 149 18.88 16.93 23.47
N ASN A 150 19.65 17.97 23.16
CA ASN A 150 20.93 17.87 22.47
C ASN A 150 21.78 16.70 23.03
N GLY A 151 21.90 15.62 22.26
CA GLY A 151 22.78 14.49 22.60
C GLY A 151 22.11 13.14 22.89
N ASP A 152 20.78 13.06 22.99
CA ASP A 152 20.09 11.78 23.19
C ASP A 152 19.75 11.09 21.84
N PRO A 153 19.87 9.74 21.73
CA PRO A 153 19.51 9.01 20.52
C PRO A 153 18.01 9.12 20.24
N ILE A 154 17.65 9.12 18.95
CA ILE A 154 16.25 9.00 18.53
C ILE A 154 15.88 7.52 18.60
N ILE A 155 14.80 7.19 19.30
CA ILE A 155 14.33 5.82 19.44
C ILE A 155 12.86 5.78 19.02
N ILE A 156 12.55 4.93 18.05
CA ILE A 156 11.20 4.62 17.57
C ILE A 156 10.93 3.16 17.97
N GLU A 157 9.87 2.91 18.76
CA GLU A 157 9.60 1.60 19.38
C GLU A 157 8.29 0.96 18.86
N ASP A 158 7.89 -0.16 19.47
CA ASP A 158 6.68 -0.93 19.13
C ASP A 158 5.42 -0.05 19.05
N GLY A 159 4.72 -0.15 17.92
CA GLY A 159 3.50 0.62 17.64
C GLY A 159 3.74 2.07 17.24
N ASP A 160 4.97 2.59 17.31
CA ASP A 160 5.27 3.94 16.83
C ASP A 160 5.38 3.93 15.29
N THR A 161 4.60 4.79 14.63
CA THR A 161 4.80 5.12 13.21
C THR A 161 5.19 6.59 13.07
N VAL A 162 6.42 6.84 12.63
CA VAL A 162 6.98 8.18 12.49
C VAL A 162 7.17 8.51 11.03
N ALA A 163 6.40 9.46 10.51
CA ALA A 163 6.50 9.87 9.12
C ALA A 163 7.28 11.19 8.98
N CYS A 164 8.60 11.09 8.87
CA CYS A 164 9.44 12.25 8.61
C CYS A 164 10.83 11.92 8.05
N ASP A 165 11.40 12.91 7.35
CA ASP A 165 12.81 12.89 6.97
C ASP A 165 13.68 13.31 8.15
N PHE A 166 14.61 12.45 8.56
CA PHE A 166 15.67 12.80 9.49
C PHE A 166 16.89 13.22 8.67
N THR A 167 17.38 14.45 8.82
CA THR A 167 18.60 14.91 8.13
C THR A 167 19.53 15.62 9.08
N ASP A 168 20.74 15.09 9.25
CA ASP A 168 21.76 15.73 10.07
C ASP A 168 22.37 16.92 9.33
N ASP A 169 21.88 18.11 9.67
CA ASP A 169 22.42 19.38 9.18
C ASP A 169 23.67 19.85 9.95
N GLY A 170 24.22 19.00 10.83
CA GLY A 170 25.38 19.29 11.66
C GLY A 170 25.10 20.21 12.84
N SER A 171 23.84 20.60 13.07
CA SER A 171 23.46 21.51 14.16
C SER A 171 22.57 20.87 15.23
N ARG A 172 21.87 19.77 14.91
CA ARG A 172 20.79 19.24 15.78
C ARG A 172 20.64 17.73 15.88
N LEU A 173 21.14 16.93 14.93
CA LEU A 173 21.06 15.46 15.01
C LEU A 173 22.45 14.83 15.26
N PRO A 174 23.09 15.04 16.44
CA PRO A 174 24.39 14.45 16.69
C PRO A 174 24.34 12.96 17.08
N ASN A 175 23.19 12.28 17.01
CA ASN A 175 23.01 11.00 17.71
C ASN A 175 22.46 9.89 16.85
N ASP A 176 22.84 8.68 17.26
CA ASP A 176 22.33 7.42 16.76
C ASP A 176 20.80 7.45 16.61
N ILE A 177 20.31 6.94 15.50
CA ILE A 177 18.89 6.68 15.26
C ILE A 177 18.67 5.19 15.46
N ARG A 178 17.65 4.84 16.22
CA ARG A 178 17.27 3.46 16.50
C ARG A 178 15.80 3.24 16.21
N VAL A 179 15.49 2.33 15.30
CA VAL A 179 14.12 1.90 15.02
C VAL A 179 14.01 0.45 15.47
N ARG A 180 13.12 0.15 16.41
CA ARG A 180 13.11 -1.17 17.05
C ARG A 180 11.74 -1.68 17.44
N ASP A 181 11.69 -2.98 17.74
CA ASP A 181 10.59 -3.65 18.44
C ASP A 181 9.22 -3.50 17.75
N GLY A 182 9.16 -3.39 16.43
CA GLY A 182 7.94 -3.23 15.62
C GLY A 182 7.71 -1.81 15.11
N GLY A 183 8.58 -0.86 15.46
CA GLY A 183 8.48 0.53 15.01
C GLY A 183 8.58 0.69 13.49
N THR A 184 7.84 1.67 12.96
CA THR A 184 7.84 2.02 11.54
C THR A 184 8.28 3.47 11.33
N LEU A 185 9.22 3.69 10.41
CA LEU A 185 9.61 5.02 9.95
C LEU A 185 9.23 5.18 8.49
N ILE A 186 8.54 6.26 8.14
CA ILE A 186 8.18 6.61 6.76
C ILE A 186 8.89 7.91 6.40
N GLY A 187 9.92 7.84 5.58
CA GLY A 187 10.77 8.97 5.23
C GLY A 187 12.23 8.57 5.14
N ASN A 188 13.05 9.54 4.73
CA ASN A 188 14.48 9.30 4.52
C ASN A 188 15.25 9.54 5.81
N ILE A 189 16.26 8.72 6.05
CA ILE A 189 17.20 8.89 7.16
C ILE A 189 18.54 9.32 6.57
N ASN A 190 19.02 10.50 6.93
CA ASN A 190 20.35 10.98 6.64
C ASN A 190 21.02 11.39 7.95
N THR A 191 21.94 10.56 8.45
CA THR A 191 22.54 10.75 9.77
C THR A 191 24.05 10.60 9.73
N SER A 192 24.75 11.43 10.51
CA SER A 192 26.17 11.24 10.75
C SER A 192 26.47 10.23 11.87
N GLY A 193 25.45 9.80 12.62
CA GLY A 193 25.54 8.81 13.70
C GLY A 193 25.35 7.37 13.24
N VAL A 194 25.40 6.43 14.18
CA VAL A 194 25.11 5.01 13.91
C VAL A 194 23.60 4.85 13.73
N LEU A 195 23.18 4.16 12.67
CA LEU A 195 21.79 3.73 12.49
C LEU A 195 21.64 2.24 12.82
N GLU A 196 20.77 1.93 13.76
CA GLU A 196 20.41 0.55 14.13
C GLU A 196 18.91 0.33 13.93
N ILE A 197 18.55 -0.67 13.12
CA ILE A 197 17.15 -1.06 12.88
C ILE A 197 17.02 -2.51 13.32
N THR A 198 16.09 -2.83 14.22
CA THR A 198 15.94 -4.17 14.82
C THR A 198 14.48 -4.56 15.01
N ASP A 199 14.00 -5.60 14.32
CA ASP A 199 12.57 -5.95 14.27
C ASP A 199 11.68 -4.77 13.87
N ALA A 200 12.07 -4.02 12.84
CA ALA A 200 11.42 -2.75 12.49
C ALA A 200 11.40 -2.49 10.97
N THR A 201 10.58 -1.52 10.54
CA THR A 201 10.44 -1.15 9.13
C THR A 201 10.82 0.30 8.88
N VAL A 202 11.60 0.54 7.82
CA VAL A 202 11.87 1.87 7.26
C VAL A 202 11.38 1.89 5.83
N ASP A 203 10.39 2.72 5.53
CA ASP A 203 9.91 3.02 4.19
C ASP A 203 10.56 4.33 3.72
N GLY A 204 11.66 4.20 2.98
CA GLY A 204 12.49 5.32 2.56
C GLY A 204 13.98 4.99 2.47
N ASN A 205 14.76 5.95 1.97
CA ASN A 205 16.19 5.76 1.78
C ASN A 205 16.97 6.06 3.06
N VAL A 206 18.10 5.38 3.19
CA VAL A 206 18.99 5.48 4.35
C VAL A 206 20.38 5.89 3.91
N ASP A 207 20.83 7.04 4.37
CA ASP A 207 22.21 7.52 4.27
C ASP A 207 22.82 7.60 5.68
N SER A 208 23.79 6.74 6.00
CA SER A 208 24.51 6.79 7.27
C SER A 208 26.00 7.01 7.08
N LEU A 209 26.55 8.04 7.73
CA LEU A 209 28.00 8.25 7.69
C LEU A 209 28.75 7.32 8.66
N ASP A 210 28.18 6.93 9.80
CA ASP A 210 28.94 6.21 10.85
C ASP A 210 28.52 4.74 11.02
N GLY A 211 27.71 4.20 10.10
CA GLY A 211 27.45 2.77 9.92
C GLY A 211 25.99 2.37 10.05
N PHE A 212 25.66 1.24 9.43
CA PHE A 212 24.30 0.73 9.32
C PHE A 212 24.22 -0.73 9.80
N ASP A 213 23.29 -1.03 10.69
CA ASP A 213 23.06 -2.38 11.21
C ASP A 213 21.56 -2.70 11.22
N LEU A 214 21.15 -3.62 10.33
CA LEU A 214 19.78 -4.11 10.14
C LEU A 214 19.69 -5.52 10.71
N LYS A 215 18.82 -5.74 11.69
CA LYS A 215 18.77 -6.99 12.48
C LYS A 215 17.35 -7.50 12.62
N VAL A 216 17.21 -8.81 12.88
CA VAL A 216 15.97 -9.47 13.34
C VAL A 216 14.77 -9.10 12.47
N GLY A 217 14.64 -9.67 11.28
CA GLY A 217 13.45 -9.48 10.43
C GLY A 217 13.16 -8.04 10.01
N SER A 218 14.13 -7.13 10.12
CA SER A 218 13.91 -5.72 9.79
C SER A 218 13.88 -5.50 8.29
N VAL A 219 13.13 -4.50 7.86
CA VAL A 219 12.94 -4.18 6.44
C VAL A 219 13.32 -2.74 6.17
N VAL A 220 14.11 -2.50 5.12
CA VAL A 220 14.24 -1.19 4.49
C VAL A 220 13.66 -1.26 3.08
N ASP A 221 12.54 -0.58 2.87
CA ASP A 221 11.93 -0.39 1.54
C ASP A 221 12.53 0.86 0.90
N GLY A 222 13.77 0.72 0.43
CA GLY A 222 14.56 1.82 -0.12
C GLY A 222 16.03 1.45 -0.31
N ASP A 223 16.82 2.43 -0.75
CA ASP A 223 18.26 2.29 -0.93
C ASP A 223 19.02 2.59 0.37
N VAL A 224 20.15 1.93 0.57
CA VAL A 224 21.05 2.13 1.73
C VAL A 224 22.43 2.58 1.26
N THR A 225 22.82 3.81 1.62
CA THR A 225 24.17 4.34 1.45
C THR A 225 24.89 4.39 2.79
N ALA A 226 26.10 3.84 2.87
CA ALA A 226 26.96 3.96 4.05
C ALA A 226 28.36 4.46 3.71
N ASP A 227 28.75 5.60 4.25
CA ASP A 227 30.07 6.18 3.98
C ASP A 227 31.14 5.49 4.82
N VAL A 228 31.20 5.70 6.14
CA VAL A 228 32.46 5.54 6.90
C VAL A 228 32.56 4.24 7.73
N LYS A 229 31.49 3.45 7.83
CA LYS A 229 31.48 2.15 8.53
C LYS A 229 30.74 1.05 7.75
N ASN A 230 31.00 -0.19 8.16
CA ASN A 230 30.42 -1.40 7.59
C ASN A 230 28.88 -1.36 7.61
N VAL A 231 28.29 -1.95 6.57
CA VAL A 231 26.85 -2.29 6.49
C VAL A 231 26.68 -3.73 6.96
N TYR A 232 25.79 -3.95 7.93
CA TYR A 232 25.43 -5.28 8.42
C TYR A 232 23.95 -5.55 8.22
N LEU A 233 23.62 -6.67 7.58
CA LEU A 233 22.27 -7.21 7.50
C LEU A 233 22.28 -8.58 8.17
N ARG A 234 21.37 -8.80 9.13
CA ARG A 234 21.35 -9.99 9.98
C ARG A 234 19.94 -10.53 10.22
N ASP A 235 19.86 -11.82 10.51
CA ASP A 235 18.70 -12.50 11.09
C ASP A 235 17.38 -12.28 10.33
N GLY A 236 17.35 -12.57 9.03
CA GLY A 236 16.11 -12.50 8.23
C GLY A 236 15.71 -11.08 7.82
N SER A 237 16.62 -10.12 7.88
CA SER A 237 16.36 -8.74 7.44
C SER A 237 16.43 -8.58 5.92
N ASP A 238 15.67 -7.64 5.37
CA ASP A 238 15.57 -7.39 3.94
C ASP A 238 15.81 -5.91 3.60
N VAL A 239 16.49 -5.67 2.48
CA VAL A 239 16.59 -4.35 1.84
C VAL A 239 16.04 -4.50 0.43
N GLU A 240 14.93 -3.84 0.12
CA GLU A 240 14.30 -3.97 -1.20
C GLU A 240 15.14 -3.26 -2.30
N GLY A 241 15.81 -2.18 -1.93
CA GLY A 241 16.68 -1.41 -2.82
C GLY A 241 18.11 -1.92 -2.90
N SER A 242 18.99 -1.03 -3.32
CA SER A 242 20.44 -1.28 -3.47
C SER A 242 21.20 -0.87 -2.23
N ILE A 243 22.40 -1.44 -2.07
CA ILE A 243 23.34 -1.05 -1.01
C ILE A 243 24.61 -0.49 -1.64
N GLU A 244 24.99 0.72 -1.25
CA GLU A 244 26.21 1.38 -1.68
C GLU A 244 27.10 1.73 -0.47
N SER A 245 28.36 1.30 -0.50
CA SER A 245 29.36 1.68 0.50
C SER A 245 30.50 2.48 -0.13
N LEU A 246 30.59 3.75 0.25
CA LEU A 246 31.35 4.79 -0.45
C LEU A 246 32.74 5.14 0.13
N ASP A 247 33.16 4.54 1.25
CA ASP A 247 34.53 4.72 1.76
C ASP A 247 35.37 3.45 1.64
N SER A 248 36.44 3.59 0.86
CA SER A 248 37.69 2.79 0.77
C SER A 248 38.27 2.17 2.07
N GLY A 249 37.69 2.45 3.22
CA GLY A 249 38.08 1.93 4.53
C GLY A 249 37.30 0.71 5.03
N LYS A 250 36.14 0.36 4.45
CA LYS A 250 35.15 -0.55 5.06
C LYS A 250 34.50 -1.54 4.10
N ASP A 251 34.05 -2.66 4.64
CA ASP A 251 33.49 -3.75 3.84
C ASP A 251 31.99 -3.86 4.08
N VAL A 252 31.26 -4.33 3.06
CA VAL A 252 29.85 -4.71 3.22
C VAL A 252 29.82 -6.14 3.77
N TYR A 253 29.37 -6.28 5.01
CA TYR A 253 29.29 -7.54 5.72
C TYR A 253 27.84 -8.00 5.80
N LEU A 254 27.43 -8.86 4.88
CA LEU A 254 26.19 -9.61 5.07
C LEU A 254 26.47 -10.80 5.99
N GLU A 255 26.24 -10.60 7.29
CA GLU A 255 26.48 -11.60 8.33
C GLU A 255 25.18 -12.17 8.88
N VAL A 256 24.82 -13.39 8.48
CA VAL A 256 23.71 -14.11 9.12
C VAL A 256 24.18 -14.84 10.36
N GLY A 257 23.52 -14.48 11.47
CA GLY A 257 23.82 -14.93 12.82
C GLY A 257 22.82 -15.91 13.41
N SER A 258 21.65 -16.21 12.83
CA SER A 258 20.78 -17.35 13.19
C SER A 258 19.49 -17.47 12.33
N THR A 259 18.98 -18.72 12.29
CA THR A 259 17.73 -19.28 11.71
C THR A 259 17.22 -18.89 10.32
N GLU A 260 17.33 -17.65 9.87
CA GLU A 260 16.60 -17.15 8.68
C GLU A 260 17.54 -16.42 7.69
N SER A 261 17.20 -16.47 6.40
CA SER A 261 17.95 -15.85 5.30
C SER A 261 17.53 -14.40 5.11
N SER A 262 18.49 -13.52 4.81
CA SER A 262 18.30 -12.12 4.44
C SER A 262 18.41 -11.91 2.93
N THR A 263 17.71 -10.90 2.43
CA THR A 263 17.64 -10.56 1.00
C THR A 263 18.03 -9.11 0.75
N ILE A 264 18.74 -8.87 -0.37
CA ILE A 264 18.92 -7.55 -0.95
C ILE A 264 18.32 -7.60 -2.36
N GLY A 265 17.26 -6.83 -2.62
CA GLY A 265 16.55 -6.81 -3.91
C GLY A 265 17.34 -6.11 -5.02
N GLY A 266 18.18 -5.14 -4.65
CA GLY A 266 18.99 -4.36 -5.59
C GLY A 266 20.44 -4.83 -5.75
N ASP A 267 21.25 -3.94 -6.32
CA ASP A 267 22.69 -4.15 -6.50
C ASP A 267 23.43 -3.89 -5.17
N VAL A 268 24.58 -4.54 -4.99
CA VAL A 268 25.50 -4.28 -3.88
C VAL A 268 26.81 -3.74 -4.43
N MET A 269 27.16 -2.51 -4.04
CA MET A 269 28.41 -1.85 -4.40
C MET A 269 29.23 -1.53 -3.17
N SER A 270 30.52 -1.87 -3.21
CA SER A 270 31.49 -1.53 -2.16
C SER A 270 32.83 -1.16 -2.77
N GLU A 271 33.43 -0.06 -2.31
CA GLU A 271 34.82 0.31 -2.66
C GLU A 271 35.87 -0.66 -2.04
N ARG A 272 35.47 -1.80 -1.47
CA ARG A 272 36.36 -2.80 -0.88
C ARG A 272 35.86 -4.23 -1.06
N HIS A 273 35.51 -4.90 0.05
CA HIS A 273 35.12 -6.29 0.08
C HIS A 273 33.61 -6.42 0.21
N VAL A 274 33.03 -7.38 -0.52
CA VAL A 274 31.66 -7.83 -0.30
C VAL A 274 31.70 -9.26 0.21
N ILE A 275 31.16 -9.47 1.41
CA ILE A 275 31.12 -10.79 2.04
C ILE A 275 29.66 -11.19 2.24
N ILE A 276 29.22 -12.20 1.47
CA ILE A 276 27.87 -12.76 1.53
C ILE A 276 27.98 -14.10 2.25
N LYS A 277 27.49 -14.16 3.50
CA LYS A 277 27.54 -15.40 4.28
C LYS A 277 26.30 -16.27 4.07
N ASP A 278 26.41 -17.57 4.33
CA ASP A 278 25.28 -18.49 4.47
C ASP A 278 24.22 -18.41 3.35
N SER A 279 22.96 -18.79 3.61
CA SER A 279 21.88 -18.82 2.61
C SER A 279 21.27 -17.44 2.29
N ASN A 280 22.09 -16.39 2.28
CA ASN A 280 21.64 -15.05 1.91
C ASN A 280 21.62 -14.86 0.41
N THR A 281 20.76 -13.94 -0.02
CA THR A 281 20.52 -13.67 -1.43
C THR A 281 20.77 -12.19 -1.73
N VAL A 282 21.52 -11.93 -2.79
CA VAL A 282 21.54 -10.65 -3.49
C VAL A 282 20.87 -10.88 -4.84
N GLU A 283 19.74 -10.25 -5.09
CA GLU A 283 18.99 -10.42 -6.34
C GLU A 283 19.63 -9.63 -7.49
N GLY A 284 20.31 -8.53 -7.17
CA GLY A 284 21.07 -7.73 -8.13
C GLY A 284 22.52 -8.22 -8.36
N ASN A 285 23.32 -7.30 -8.90
CA ASN A 285 24.75 -7.49 -9.15
C ASN A 285 25.58 -7.17 -7.90
N VAL A 286 26.78 -7.74 -7.86
CA VAL A 286 27.78 -7.41 -6.85
C VAL A 286 28.98 -6.73 -7.52
N ILE A 287 29.35 -5.56 -7.00
CA ILE A 287 30.48 -4.74 -7.45
C ILE A 287 31.36 -4.49 -6.23
N ALA A 288 32.59 -4.98 -6.25
CA ALA A 288 33.55 -4.82 -5.17
C ALA A 288 34.91 -4.41 -5.74
N ASP A 289 35.55 -3.35 -5.25
CA ASP A 289 36.87 -2.95 -5.78
C ASP A 289 38.00 -3.94 -5.41
N ASP A 290 37.88 -4.62 -4.25
CA ASP A 290 38.90 -5.55 -3.75
C ASP A 290 38.49 -7.03 -3.95
N GLU A 291 37.66 -7.58 -3.05
CA GLU A 291 37.36 -9.02 -3.03
C GLU A 291 35.88 -9.31 -2.81
N VAL A 292 35.39 -10.39 -3.43
CA VAL A 292 34.07 -10.97 -3.15
C VAL A 292 34.25 -12.33 -2.48
N GLN A 293 33.57 -12.53 -1.35
CA GLN A 293 33.56 -13.81 -0.64
C GLN A 293 32.12 -14.30 -0.49
N LEU A 294 31.78 -15.35 -1.22
CA LEU A 294 30.49 -16.04 -1.09
C LEU A 294 30.71 -17.24 -0.16
N LYS A 295 30.13 -17.25 1.04
CA LYS A 295 30.22 -18.42 1.94
C LYS A 295 29.19 -19.47 1.54
N LYS A 296 28.98 -20.46 2.40
CA LYS A 296 28.15 -21.63 2.12
C LYS A 296 26.73 -21.22 1.71
N ASN A 297 26.23 -21.72 0.58
CA ASN A 297 24.86 -21.47 0.08
C ASN A 297 24.53 -20.00 -0.23
N ALA A 298 25.52 -19.11 -0.31
CA ALA A 298 25.30 -17.71 -0.67
C ALA A 298 24.86 -17.62 -2.13
N ILE A 299 23.84 -16.81 -2.41
CA ILE A 299 23.27 -16.67 -3.74
C ILE A 299 23.43 -15.23 -4.20
N VAL A 300 23.99 -15.05 -5.39
CA VAL A 300 23.92 -13.81 -6.16
C VAL A 300 23.14 -14.16 -7.42
N GLU A 301 21.95 -13.60 -7.61
CA GLU A 301 21.14 -13.89 -8.80
C GLU A 301 21.64 -13.11 -10.02
N GLY A 302 22.22 -11.93 -9.82
CA GLY A 302 22.95 -11.17 -10.84
C GLY A 302 24.38 -11.66 -11.06
N ASP A 303 25.23 -10.75 -11.55
CA ASP A 303 26.64 -11.02 -11.84
C ASP A 303 27.57 -10.38 -10.80
N VAL A 304 28.78 -10.94 -10.66
CA VAL A 304 29.90 -10.28 -9.97
C VAL A 304 30.73 -9.54 -11.01
N LEU A 305 30.53 -8.22 -11.11
CA LEU A 305 31.08 -7.41 -12.21
C LEU A 305 32.51 -6.94 -11.96
N GLU A 306 32.83 -6.63 -10.71
CA GLU A 306 34.16 -6.18 -10.27
C GLU A 306 34.56 -6.90 -8.96
N GLY A 307 35.86 -7.01 -8.73
CA GLY A 307 36.44 -7.68 -7.57
C GLY A 307 36.84 -9.13 -7.83
N GLU A 308 37.89 -9.59 -7.14
CA GLU A 308 38.33 -10.99 -7.23
C GLU A 308 37.49 -11.86 -6.29
N ILE A 309 36.91 -12.95 -6.81
CA ILE A 309 36.20 -13.91 -5.94
C ILE A 309 37.25 -14.78 -5.24
N THR A 310 37.52 -14.47 -3.97
CA THR A 310 38.60 -15.12 -3.21
C THR A 310 38.14 -16.34 -2.41
N GLU A 311 36.83 -16.46 -2.16
CA GLU A 311 36.23 -17.61 -1.48
C GLU A 311 34.85 -17.97 -2.07
N CYS A 312 34.67 -19.25 -2.40
CA CYS A 312 33.40 -19.84 -2.80
C CYS A 312 33.04 -20.99 -1.85
N GLY A 313 32.07 -20.76 -0.96
CA GLY A 313 31.53 -21.76 -0.06
C GLY A 313 30.75 -22.84 -0.81
N SER A 314 30.54 -23.99 -0.14
CA SER A 314 29.76 -25.08 -0.73
C SER A 314 28.34 -24.61 -1.05
N GLY A 315 27.87 -24.84 -2.27
CA GLY A 315 26.52 -24.46 -2.69
C GLY A 315 26.35 -22.96 -2.95
N ALA A 316 27.42 -22.17 -2.92
CA ALA A 316 27.36 -20.78 -3.36
C ALA A 316 27.13 -20.71 -4.88
N GLU A 317 26.23 -19.83 -5.30
CA GLU A 317 25.79 -19.68 -6.68
C GLU A 317 25.88 -18.21 -7.10
N ILE A 318 26.29 -18.00 -8.35
CA ILE A 318 26.24 -16.70 -9.04
C ILE A 318 25.49 -16.96 -10.36
N ASN A 319 24.40 -16.24 -10.60
CA ASN A 319 23.57 -16.37 -11.79
C ASN A 319 23.11 -17.83 -12.04
N GLY A 320 22.78 -18.55 -10.97
CA GLY A 320 22.36 -19.96 -10.99
C GLY A 320 23.47 -20.97 -11.34
N GLU A 321 24.72 -20.54 -11.44
CA GLU A 321 25.89 -21.40 -11.66
C GLU A 321 26.75 -21.49 -10.39
N PRO A 322 27.43 -22.61 -10.13
CA PRO A 322 28.31 -22.72 -8.97
C PRO A 322 29.42 -21.66 -9.00
N CYS A 323 29.60 -20.95 -7.87
CA CYS A 323 30.56 -19.83 -7.74
C CYS A 323 31.98 -20.14 -8.25
N HIS A 324 32.46 -21.38 -8.10
CA HIS A 324 33.81 -21.80 -8.52
C HIS A 324 33.98 -22.02 -10.03
N GLU A 325 32.89 -21.91 -10.82
CA GLU A 325 32.92 -22.00 -12.28
C GLU A 325 33.09 -20.62 -12.95
N HIS A 326 33.01 -19.53 -12.19
CA HIS A 326 33.12 -18.16 -12.70
C HIS A 326 34.57 -17.71 -12.95
N GLU A 327 34.79 -16.91 -14.00
CA GLU A 327 36.13 -16.50 -14.45
C GLU A 327 36.90 -15.65 -13.42
N ASN A 328 36.18 -14.91 -12.58
CA ASN A 328 36.76 -14.04 -11.54
C ASN A 328 37.15 -14.82 -10.27
N TYR A 329 36.94 -16.14 -10.22
CA TYR A 329 37.35 -16.98 -9.09
C TYR A 329 38.85 -17.28 -9.10
N THR A 330 39.56 -16.77 -8.11
CA THR A 330 41.01 -16.95 -7.98
C THR A 330 41.40 -18.05 -6.98
N GLY A 331 40.50 -18.38 -6.04
CA GLY A 331 40.61 -19.48 -5.08
C GLY A 331 41.79 -19.36 -4.11
N SER A 332 41.50 -19.16 -2.83
CA SER A 332 42.50 -19.20 -1.74
C SER A 332 42.37 -20.43 -0.84
#